data_AF-A0A971W054-F1
#
_entry.id   AF-A0A971W054-F1
#
_cell.length_a   1.000
_cell.length_b   1.000
_cell.length_c   1.000
_cell.angle_alpha   90.00
_cell.angle_beta   90.00
_cell.angle_gamma   90.00
#
_symmetry.space_group_name_H-M   'P 1'
#
loop_
_entity.id
_entity.type
_entity.pdbx_description
1 polymer ?
#
loop_
_entity_poly.entity_id
_entity_poly.type
_entity_poly.pdbx_seq_one_letter_code
_entity_poly.pdbx_strand_id
1 'polypeptide(L)'
;MIYNHQNSNAERVSVSHGSGVGIGYSIHTCMAVVADGTDEAKRKMEMVLKNVLGVGIICHADAGYERTFNTVKNNDIKIIL
;
A
#
# COMPACT_ATOMS: atom_id res chain seq x y z
N MET A 1 5.72 2.64 14.89
CA MET A 1 4.68 1.77 14.29
C MET A 1 5.36 0.71 13.44
N ILE A 2 5.43 -0.54 13.91
CA ILE A 2 5.97 -1.67 13.14
C ILE A 2 4.77 -2.31 12.43
N TYR A 3 4.46 -1.87 11.21
CA TYR A 3 3.67 -2.71 10.32
C TYR A 3 4.60 -3.79 9.77
N ASN A 4 4.42 -5.02 10.26
CA ASN A 4 5.03 -6.21 9.68
C ASN A 4 4.67 -6.27 8.19
N HIS A 5 5.58 -5.84 7.30
CA HIS A 5 5.39 -5.93 5.85
C HIS A 5 5.15 -7.39 5.39
N GLN A 6 5.60 -8.35 6.21
CA GLN A 6 5.38 -9.80 6.11
C GLN A 6 3.89 -10.22 6.20
N ASN A 7 2.99 -9.41 6.77
CA ASN A 7 1.57 -9.77 6.97
C ASN A 7 0.64 -9.38 5.81
N SER A 8 1.20 -8.91 4.69
CA SER A 8 0.41 -8.41 3.57
C SER A 8 0.04 -9.49 2.53
N ASN A 9 0.53 -10.72 2.71
CA ASN A 9 0.26 -11.90 1.87
C ASN A 9 0.51 -11.73 0.35
N ALA A 10 1.49 -10.90 -0.03
CA ALA A 10 1.98 -10.83 -1.40
C ALA A 10 3.00 -11.93 -1.70
N GLU A 11 2.98 -12.49 -2.92
CA GLU A 11 3.99 -13.47 -3.37
C GLU A 11 5.39 -12.85 -3.49
N ARG A 12 5.50 -11.57 -3.83
CA ARG A 12 6.78 -10.86 -3.87
C ARG A 12 6.66 -9.43 -3.38
N VAL A 13 7.63 -9.03 -2.56
CA VAL A 13 7.83 -7.65 -2.12
C VAL A 13 9.24 -7.23 -2.48
N SER A 14 9.39 -6.01 -3.00
CA SER A 14 10.70 -5.44 -3.32
C SER A 14 10.80 -4.00 -2.87
N VAL A 15 11.99 -3.62 -2.43
CA VAL A 15 12.38 -2.24 -2.14
C VAL A 15 13.51 -1.88 -3.11
N SER A 16 13.45 -0.69 -3.70
CA SER A 16 14.43 -0.24 -4.69
C SER A 16 14.88 1.18 -4.41
N HIS A 17 16.16 1.44 -4.65
CA HIS A 17 16.80 2.74 -4.47
C HIS A 17 17.11 3.36 -5.83
N GLY A 18 16.72 4.62 -6.02
CA GLY A 18 17.06 5.42 -7.20
C GLY A 18 16.34 5.01 -8.49
N SER A 19 15.26 4.24 -8.41
CA SER A 19 14.47 3.87 -9.58
C SER A 19 13.92 5.12 -10.28
N GLY A 20 14.13 5.22 -11.59
CA GLY A 20 13.70 6.34 -12.44
C GLY A 20 14.60 7.58 -12.39
N VAL A 21 15.01 8.01 -11.19
CA VAL A 21 15.67 9.32 -10.96
C VAL A 21 17.15 9.24 -10.55
N GLY A 22 17.72 8.04 -10.44
CA GLY A 22 19.13 7.84 -10.11
C GLY A 22 19.41 7.67 -8.61
N ILE A 23 20.59 7.14 -8.30
CA ILE A 23 20.99 6.80 -6.93
C ILE A 23 20.95 8.04 -6.04
N GLY A 24 20.16 7.95 -4.95
CA GLY A 24 20.09 8.97 -3.90
C GLY A 24 18.81 9.80 -3.92
N TYR A 25 18.01 9.72 -4.99
CA TYR A 25 16.85 10.60 -5.20
C TYR A 25 15.49 9.95 -4.95
N SER A 26 15.42 8.62 -4.82
CA SER A 26 14.15 7.95 -4.55
C SER A 26 14.31 6.62 -3.81
N ILE A 27 13.28 6.30 -3.02
CA ILE A 27 13.06 4.96 -2.46
C ILE A 27 11.66 4.54 -2.87
N HIS A 28 11.55 3.42 -3.59
CA HIS A 28 10.27 2.88 -4.04
C HIS A 28 10.06 1.48 -3.48
N THR A 29 8.82 1.16 -3.16
CA THR A 29 8.38 -0.18 -2.77
C THR A 29 7.38 -0.71 -3.80
N CYS A 30 7.41 -2.02 -4.03
CA CYS A 30 6.49 -2.69 -4.93
C CYS A 30 6.09 -4.04 -4.34
N MET A 31 4.84 -4.40 -4.57
CA MET A 31 4.25 -5.67 -4.16
C MET A 31 3.60 -6.32 -5.38
N ALA A 32 3.81 -7.62 -5.56
CA ALA A 32 3.19 -8.42 -6.60
C ALA A 32 2.40 -9.55 -5.95
N VAL A 33 1.16 -9.75 -6.42
CA VAL A 33 0.28 -10.85 -6.02
C VAL A 33 -0.10 -11.68 -7.25
N VAL A 34 -0.13 -13.00 -7.13
CA VAL A 34 -0.54 -13.91 -8.21
C VAL A 34 -2.05 -14.13 -8.14
N ALA A 35 -2.74 -13.89 -9.25
CA ALA A 35 -4.17 -14.16 -9.40
C ALA A 35 -4.37 -15.46 -10.20
N ASP A 36 -4.30 -16.60 -9.52
CA ASP A 36 -4.43 -17.94 -10.13
C ASP A 36 -5.86 -18.50 -10.14
N GLY A 37 -6.83 -17.74 -9.65
CA GLY A 37 -8.24 -18.12 -9.60
C GLY A 37 -8.66 -18.88 -8.34
N THR A 38 -7.74 -19.13 -7.41
CA THR A 38 -8.07 -19.76 -6.11
C THR A 38 -8.72 -18.76 -5.14
N ASP A 39 -9.52 -19.29 -4.20
CA ASP A 39 -10.07 -18.48 -3.10
C ASP A 39 -8.97 -17.86 -2.23
N GLU A 40 -7.82 -18.54 -2.11
CA GLU A 40 -6.66 -18.00 -1.43
C GLU A 40 -6.11 -16.78 -2.15
N ALA A 41 -5.88 -16.85 -3.47
CA ALA A 41 -5.40 -15.73 -4.26
C ALA A 41 -6.37 -14.54 -4.21
N LYS A 42 -7.68 -14.79 -4.22
CA LYS A 42 -8.68 -13.73 -4.03
C LYS A 42 -8.49 -13.02 -2.69
N ARG A 43 -8.37 -13.78 -1.59
CA ARG A 43 -8.16 -13.20 -0.25
C ARG A 43 -6.86 -12.42 -0.15
N LYS A 44 -5.77 -12.96 -0.74
CA LYS A 44 -4.48 -12.26 -0.80
C LYS A 44 -4.60 -10.94 -1.56
N MET A 45 -5.22 -10.94 -2.72
CA MET A 45 -5.39 -9.76 -3.56
C MET A 45 -6.19 -8.66 -2.85
N GLU A 46 -7.28 -9.02 -2.16
CA GLU A 46 -8.06 -8.08 -1.35
C GLU A 46 -7.21 -7.41 -0.26
N MET A 47 -6.35 -8.17 0.42
CA MET A 47 -5.46 -7.63 1.45
C MET A 47 -4.35 -6.76 0.86
N VAL A 48 -3.69 -7.22 -0.20
CA VAL A 48 -2.60 -6.47 -0.86
C VAL A 48 -3.11 -5.13 -1.37
N LEU A 49 -4.23 -5.10 -2.08
CA LEU A 49 -4.78 -3.87 -2.63
C LEU A 49 -5.22 -2.90 -1.53
N LYS A 50 -5.90 -3.39 -0.49
CA LYS A 50 -6.28 -2.55 0.66
C LYS A 50 -5.08 -1.93 1.35
N ASN A 51 -4.02 -2.71 1.58
CA ASN A 51 -2.83 -2.24 2.27
C ASN A 51 -2.07 -1.19 1.45
N VAL A 52 -1.83 -1.45 0.16
CA VAL A 52 -1.07 -0.52 -0.72
C VAL A 52 -1.82 0.80 -0.89
N LEU A 53 -3.14 0.75 -1.13
CA LEU A 53 -3.96 1.96 -1.24
C LEU A 53 -4.06 2.69 0.11
N GLY A 54 -4.22 1.95 1.20
CA GLY A 54 -4.30 2.49 2.55
C GLY A 54 -3.06 3.30 2.94
N VAL A 55 -1.86 2.78 2.67
CA VAL A 55 -0.60 3.52 2.92
C VAL A 55 -0.57 4.82 2.14
N GLY A 56 -0.97 4.81 0.86
CA GLY A 56 -1.04 6.03 0.05
C GLY A 56 -1.96 7.08 0.67
N ILE A 57 -3.14 6.67 1.13
CA ILE A 57 -4.10 7.57 1.79
C ILE A 57 -3.53 8.09 3.11
N ILE A 58 -2.94 7.24 3.95
CA ILE A 58 -2.32 7.65 5.22
C ILE A 58 -1.24 8.71 4.98
N CYS A 59 -0.33 8.49 4.03
CA CYS A 59 0.72 9.45 3.71
C CYS A 59 0.16 10.81 3.26
N HIS A 60 -0.90 10.83 2.46
CA HIS A 60 -1.53 12.09 2.04
C HIS A 60 -2.32 12.76 3.17
N ALA A 61 -2.93 11.98 4.07
CA ALA A 61 -3.61 12.53 5.25
C ALA A 61 -2.60 13.17 6.21
N ASP A 62 -1.50 12.50 6.49
CA ASP A 62 -0.40 12.99 7.33
C ASP A 62 0.24 14.26 6.75
N ALA A 63 0.37 14.34 5.42
CA ALA A 63 0.82 15.55 4.74
C ALA A 63 -0.22 16.69 4.71
N GLY A 64 -1.41 16.50 5.28
CA GLY A 64 -2.43 17.54 5.42
C GLY A 64 -3.32 17.79 4.19
N TYR A 65 -3.36 16.86 3.23
CA TYR A 65 -4.22 17.02 2.05
C TYR A 65 -5.71 16.86 2.42
N GLU A 66 -6.48 17.95 2.37
CA GLU A 66 -7.91 17.94 2.71
C GLU A 66 -8.74 16.94 1.88
N ARG A 67 -8.38 16.79 0.61
CA ARG A 67 -9.03 15.84 -0.31
C ARG A 67 -9.02 14.41 0.24
N THR A 68 -8.03 14.07 1.06
CA THR A 68 -7.90 12.75 1.67
C THR A 68 -9.02 12.48 2.65
N PHE A 69 -9.45 13.47 3.45
CA PHE A 69 -10.57 13.29 4.40
C PHE A 69 -11.88 12.98 3.68
N ASN A 70 -12.12 13.58 2.51
CA ASN A 70 -13.27 13.25 1.68
C ASN A 70 -13.20 11.81 1.15
N THR A 71 -12.02 11.38 0.67
CA THR A 71 -11.81 9.99 0.23
C THR A 71 -12.04 8.99 1.36
N VAL A 72 -11.57 9.29 2.56
CA VAL A 72 -11.72 8.46 3.76
C VAL A 72 -13.19 8.31 4.14
N LYS A 73 -13.91 9.44 4.20
CA LYS A 73 -15.34 9.48 4.54
C LYS A 73 -16.20 8.75 3.52
N ASN A 74 -15.91 8.90 2.22
CA ASN A 74 -16.72 8.31 1.16
C ASN A 74 -16.51 6.80 0.99
N ASN A 75 -15.36 6.27 1.40
CA ASN A 75 -15.00 4.86 1.21
C ASN A 75 -14.95 4.05 2.53
N ASP A 76 -15.45 4.63 3.63
CA ASP A 76 -15.46 4.02 4.97
C ASP A 76 -14.09 3.45 5.39
N ILE A 77 -13.03 4.22 5.10
CA ILE A 77 -11.65 3.81 5.39
C ILE A 77 -11.34 4.20 6.82
N LYS A 78 -10.97 3.24 7.66
CA LYS A 78 -10.49 3.54 9.01
C LYS A 78 -9.03 3.94 8.97
N ILE A 79 -8.74 5.21 9.26
CA ILE A 79 -7.39 5.69 9.49
C ILE A 79 -7.18 5.89 11.00
N ILE A 80 -6.06 5.38 11.52
CA ILE A 80 -5.58 5.65 12.87
C ILE A 80 -4.27 6.42 12.68
N LEU A 81 -4.29 7.73 12.90
CA LEU A 81 -3.11 8.60 12.93
C LEU A 81 -2.61 8.73 14.37
#